data_AF-A0A2G9TZ91-F1
#
_entry.id   AF-A0A2G9TZ91-F1
#
_cell.length_a   1.000
_cell.length_b   1.000
_cell.length_c   1.000
_cell.angle_alpha   90.00
_cell.angle_beta   90.00
_cell.angle_gamma   90.00
#
_symmetry.space_group_name_H-M   'P 1'
#
loop_
_entity.id
_entity.type
_entity.pdbx_description
1 polymer ?
#
loop_
_entity_poly.entity_id
_entity_poly.type
_entity_poly.pdbx_seq_one_letter_code
_entity_poly.pdbx_strand_id
1 'polypeptide(L)'
;MHEECGNSQTFWHYFNLHSRFDLLWLIQDKPDRDGDKRLASHITYVHMNSRQPEIEGIKPINMRLIRRLIEIAQRRNPVVGDELRERLVEMYVDMRRVSRESEDSTFASPRLLLSVIRMSTALARLRLSNVVMSDDIEEAIRLMQASKDSLRPEMKQQEMFVVIFLLALNCNYLCMLYAYSRQSPVDRAFAILRELSLSTDDAISLQTAIEACARKGVSEQALQDAIKVHEANGVIVVDAQQKIRFAMN
;
A
#
# COMPACT_ATOMS: atom_id res chain seq x y z
N MET A 1 -3.40 -21.67 -49.73
CA MET A 1 -2.65 -21.92 -48.48
C MET A 1 -2.45 -20.55 -47.84
N HIS A 2 -3.49 -20.10 -47.15
CA HIS A 2 -3.59 -19.98 -45.68
C HIS A 2 -3.30 -18.53 -45.31
N GLU A 3 -4.33 -17.67 -45.19
CA GLU A 3 -5.14 -17.48 -43.97
C GLU A 3 -4.26 -17.27 -42.74
N GLU A 4 -4.13 -16.01 -42.32
CA GLU A 4 -4.13 -15.58 -40.92
C GLU A 4 -4.21 -14.04 -40.87
N CYS A 5 -5.36 -13.51 -41.29
CA CYS A 5 -5.79 -12.14 -41.00
C CYS A 5 -6.95 -12.22 -40.00
N GLY A 6 -6.64 -12.63 -38.76
CA GLY A 6 -7.66 -12.98 -37.79
C GLY A 6 -7.12 -12.93 -36.36
N ASN A 7 -6.77 -11.75 -35.86
CA ASN A 7 -6.72 -11.54 -34.40
C ASN A 7 -6.71 -10.08 -33.90
N SER A 8 -6.90 -9.07 -34.77
CA SER A 8 -7.03 -7.69 -34.25
C SER A 8 -8.39 -7.44 -33.57
N GLN A 9 -9.48 -8.07 -34.02
CA GLN A 9 -10.82 -7.81 -33.47
C GLN A 9 -11.06 -8.41 -32.07
N THR A 10 -10.42 -9.53 -31.74
CA THR A 10 -10.46 -10.15 -30.41
C THR A 10 -9.68 -9.32 -29.39
N PHE A 11 -8.54 -8.74 -29.78
CA PHE A 11 -7.74 -7.85 -28.91
C PHE A 11 -8.50 -6.59 -28.48
N TRP A 12 -9.28 -5.98 -29.39
CA TRP A 12 -10.13 -4.82 -29.07
C TRP A 12 -11.34 -5.17 -28.18
N HIS A 13 -11.82 -6.42 -28.20
CA HIS A 13 -12.96 -6.84 -27.37
C HIS A 13 -12.58 -6.97 -25.89
N TYR A 14 -11.36 -7.42 -25.58
CA TYR A 14 -10.86 -7.53 -24.20
C TYR A 14 -10.52 -6.18 -23.56
N PHE A 15 -10.00 -5.21 -24.34
CA PHE A 15 -9.69 -3.86 -23.83
C PHE A 15 -10.94 -3.04 -23.43
N ASN A 16 -12.10 -3.34 -24.01
CA ASN A 16 -13.36 -2.64 -23.74
C ASN A 16 -14.06 -3.10 -22.44
N LEU A 17 -13.77 -4.31 -21.95
CA LEU A 17 -14.40 -4.83 -20.73
C LEU A 17 -13.67 -4.38 -19.46
N HIS A 18 -12.33 -4.39 -19.48
CA HIS A 18 -11.52 -4.03 -18.31
C HIS A 18 -11.72 -2.55 -17.89
N SER A 19 -11.99 -1.65 -18.84
CA SER A 19 -12.29 -0.24 -18.59
C SER A 19 -13.73 0.06 -18.13
N ARG A 20 -14.57 -0.97 -17.94
CA ARG A 20 -15.93 -0.85 -17.39
C ARG A 20 -16.00 -1.11 -15.89
N PHE A 21 -14.97 -1.73 -15.33
CA PHE A 21 -14.90 -1.96 -13.89
C PHE A 21 -14.35 -0.71 -13.19
N ASP A 22 -14.92 -0.41 -12.02
CA ASP A 22 -14.42 0.68 -11.17
C ASP A 22 -13.13 0.28 -10.44
N LEU A 23 -13.02 -0.98 -9.98
CA LEU A 23 -11.83 -1.56 -9.35
C LEU A 23 -11.62 -2.98 -9.89
N LEU A 24 -10.35 -3.36 -10.06
CA LEU A 24 -9.94 -4.71 -10.43
C LEU A 24 -8.90 -5.22 -9.42
N TRP A 25 -9.24 -6.30 -8.71
CA TRP A 25 -8.34 -6.90 -7.73
C TRP A 25 -7.87 -8.26 -8.23
N LEU A 26 -6.57 -8.39 -8.46
CA LEU A 26 -5.95 -9.69 -8.73
C LEU A 26 -5.55 -10.33 -7.40
N ILE A 27 -6.19 -11.45 -7.09
CA ILE A 27 -5.83 -12.29 -5.95
C ILE A 27 -4.89 -13.35 -6.49
N GLN A 28 -3.59 -13.13 -6.29
CA GLN A 28 -2.56 -14.10 -6.64
C GLN A 28 -2.17 -14.91 -5.40
N ASP A 29 -2.29 -16.22 -5.48
CA ASP A 29 -1.79 -17.14 -4.47
C ASP A 29 -0.27 -17.32 -4.69
N LYS A 30 0.54 -16.91 -3.72
CA LYS A 30 2.00 -17.06 -3.75
C LYS A 30 2.37 -18.01 -2.61
N PRO A 31 3.19 -19.05 -2.86
CA PRO A 31 3.56 -20.00 -1.83
C PRO A 31 4.33 -19.28 -0.71
N ASP A 32 3.78 -19.32 0.51
CA ASP A 32 4.37 -18.74 1.71
C ASP A 32 4.17 -19.70 2.88
N ARG A 33 5.25 -20.33 3.34
CA ARG A 33 5.19 -21.37 4.37
C ARG A 33 4.52 -20.88 5.65
N ASP A 34 4.76 -19.63 6.07
CA ASP A 34 4.18 -19.10 7.31
C ASP A 34 2.72 -18.70 7.12
N GLY A 35 2.38 -18.10 5.98
CA GLY A 35 1.00 -17.83 5.57
C GLY A 35 0.15 -19.10 5.47
N ASP A 36 0.68 -20.12 4.79
CA ASP A 36 0.05 -21.43 4.61
C ASP A 36 -0.17 -22.13 5.96
N LYS A 37 0.83 -22.10 6.84
CA LYS A 37 0.71 -22.69 8.19
C LYS A 37 -0.38 -21.99 9.00
N ARG A 38 -0.47 -20.66 8.95
CA ARG A 38 -1.53 -19.89 9.65
C ARG A 38 -2.91 -20.20 9.07
N LEU A 39 -3.03 -20.24 7.74
CA LEU A 39 -4.28 -20.56 7.04
C LEU A 39 -4.74 -21.98 7.38
N ALA A 40 -3.87 -22.97 7.27
CA ALA A 40 -4.16 -24.35 7.61
C ALA A 40 -4.60 -24.49 9.07
N SER A 41 -3.85 -23.89 10.01
CA SER A 41 -4.19 -23.92 11.43
C SER A 41 -5.56 -23.31 11.70
N HIS A 42 -5.89 -22.20 11.03
CA HIS A 42 -7.20 -21.56 11.13
C HIS A 42 -8.32 -22.46 10.60
N ILE A 43 -8.17 -23.02 9.40
CA ILE A 43 -9.15 -23.91 8.78
C ILE A 43 -9.40 -25.13 9.67
N THR A 44 -8.33 -25.78 10.14
CA THR A 44 -8.45 -26.94 11.05
C THR A 44 -9.18 -26.56 12.33
N TYR A 45 -8.87 -25.41 12.95
CA TYR A 45 -9.58 -24.94 14.13
C TYR A 45 -11.08 -24.72 13.86
N VAL A 46 -11.43 -24.07 12.74
CA VAL A 46 -12.84 -23.82 12.37
C VAL A 46 -13.61 -25.12 12.22
N HIS A 47 -13.03 -26.13 11.57
CA HIS A 47 -13.69 -27.43 11.39
C HIS A 47 -13.80 -28.24 12.69
N MET A 48 -12.82 -28.12 13.60
CA MET A 48 -12.88 -28.79 14.91
C MET A 48 -13.91 -28.14 15.85
N ASN A 49 -14.03 -26.82 15.83
CA ASN A 49 -14.80 -26.07 16.83
C ASN A 49 -16.11 -25.50 16.28
N SER A 50 -16.37 -25.64 14.97
CA SER A 50 -17.51 -25.03 14.25
C SER A 50 -17.63 -23.51 14.46
N ARG A 51 -16.53 -22.84 14.83
CA ARG A 51 -16.44 -21.40 15.07
C ARG A 51 -15.05 -20.90 14.74
N GLN A 52 -14.95 -19.64 14.31
CA GLN A 52 -13.67 -18.98 14.12
C GLN A 52 -12.93 -18.82 15.47
N PRO A 53 -11.58 -18.85 15.48
CA PRO A 53 -10.80 -18.57 16.67
C PRO A 53 -11.10 -17.15 17.17
N GLU A 54 -11.14 -16.99 18.49
CA GLU A 54 -11.34 -15.69 19.11
C GLU A 54 -10.07 -14.86 18.92
N ILE A 55 -10.22 -13.70 18.30
CA ILE A 55 -9.12 -12.74 18.12
C ILE A 55 -9.25 -11.72 19.24
N GLU A 56 -8.20 -11.58 20.06
CA GLU A 56 -8.19 -10.65 21.18
C GLU A 56 -8.55 -9.22 20.71
N GLY A 57 -9.48 -8.59 21.41
CA GLY A 57 -9.96 -7.24 21.10
C GLY A 57 -10.97 -7.14 19.96
N ILE A 58 -11.28 -8.22 19.23
CA ILE A 58 -12.24 -8.19 18.11
C ILE A 58 -13.46 -9.06 18.42
N LYS A 59 -14.59 -8.41 18.68
CA LYS A 59 -15.87 -9.10 18.85
C LYS A 59 -16.61 -9.22 17.51
N PRO A 60 -16.99 -10.43 17.06
CA PRO A 60 -17.75 -10.59 15.83
C PRO A 60 -19.13 -9.92 15.95
N ILE A 61 -19.50 -9.17 14.92
CA ILE A 61 -20.79 -8.47 14.85
C ILE A 61 -21.85 -9.44 14.29
N ASN A 62 -23.04 -9.44 14.89
CA ASN A 62 -24.14 -10.28 14.43
C ASN A 62 -24.57 -9.91 13.00
N MET A 63 -24.73 -10.90 12.13
CA MET A 63 -25.13 -10.71 10.73
C MET A 63 -26.45 -9.94 10.56
N ARG A 64 -27.43 -10.12 11.47
CA ARG A 64 -28.70 -9.36 11.44
C ARG A 64 -28.46 -7.87 11.65
N LEU A 65 -27.52 -7.52 12.52
CA LEU A 65 -27.17 -6.13 12.79
C LEU A 65 -26.44 -5.51 11.58
N ILE A 66 -25.49 -6.23 10.97
CA ILE A 66 -24.77 -5.78 9.77
C ILE A 66 -25.75 -5.49 8.63
N ARG A 67 -26.70 -6.40 8.36
CA ARG A 67 -27.73 -6.20 7.32
C ARG A 67 -28.54 -4.93 7.57
N ARG A 68 -29.00 -4.73 8.81
CA ARG A 68 -29.77 -3.53 9.17
C ARG A 68 -28.95 -2.25 9.05
N LEU A 69 -27.65 -2.28 9.38
CA LEU A 69 -26.74 -1.15 9.20
C LEU A 69 -26.58 -0.80 7.71
N ILE A 70 -26.40 -1.80 6.85
CA ILE A 70 -26.30 -1.61 5.40
C ILE A 70 -27.59 -1.00 4.85
N GLU A 71 -28.77 -1.48 5.27
CA GLU A 71 -30.07 -0.92 4.86
C GLU A 71 -30.21 0.55 5.25
N ILE A 72 -29.73 0.95 6.44
CA ILE A 72 -29.76 2.35 6.89
C ILE A 72 -28.80 3.20 6.05
N ALA A 73 -27.59 2.70 5.79
CA ALA A 73 -26.58 3.39 4.99
C ALA A 73 -27.04 3.61 3.53
N GLN A 74 -27.69 2.62 2.92
CA GLN A 74 -28.20 2.69 1.55
C GLN A 74 -29.28 3.75 1.35
N ARG A 75 -30.02 4.13 2.41
CA ARG A 75 -31.05 5.19 2.36
C ARG A 75 -30.46 6.60 2.28
N ARG A 76 -29.17 6.78 2.54
CA ARG A 76 -28.51 8.08 2.48
C ARG A 76 -28.10 8.41 1.04
N ASN A 77 -28.27 9.66 0.64
CA ASN A 77 -27.80 10.18 -0.65
C ASN A 77 -26.88 11.37 -0.40
N PRO A 78 -25.61 11.12 -0.03
CA PRO A 78 -24.68 12.18 0.27
C PRO A 78 -24.36 13.03 -0.97
N VAL A 79 -24.17 14.32 -0.75
CA VAL A 79 -23.81 15.29 -1.79
C VAL A 79 -22.31 15.58 -1.70
N VAL A 80 -21.67 15.76 -2.85
CA VAL A 80 -20.27 16.20 -2.94
C VAL A 80 -20.26 17.73 -2.83
N GLY A 81 -19.56 18.25 -1.82
CA GLY A 81 -19.41 19.70 -1.62
C GLY A 81 -18.51 20.34 -2.68
N ASP A 82 -18.75 21.62 -2.98
CA ASP A 82 -17.97 22.37 -3.97
C ASP A 82 -16.50 22.52 -3.57
N GLU A 83 -16.21 22.52 -2.27
CA GLU A 83 -14.86 22.57 -1.70
C GLU A 83 -13.96 21.41 -2.15
N LEU A 84 -14.55 20.27 -2.54
CA LEU A 84 -13.81 19.08 -2.98
C LEU A 84 -13.54 19.06 -4.49
N ARG A 85 -14.09 20.03 -5.23
CA ARG A 85 -13.99 20.08 -6.70
C ARG A 85 -12.56 20.15 -7.17
N GLU A 86 -11.77 21.06 -6.60
CA GLU A 86 -10.37 21.26 -6.99
C GLU A 86 -9.55 19.99 -6.74
N ARG A 87 -9.74 19.37 -5.56
CA ARG A 87 -9.06 18.13 -5.20
C ARG A 87 -9.37 16.97 -6.16
N LEU A 88 -10.63 16.82 -6.57
CA LEU A 88 -11.06 15.80 -7.52
C LEU A 88 -10.47 16.02 -8.92
N VAL A 89 -10.41 17.28 -9.36
CA VAL A 89 -9.81 17.65 -10.65
C VAL A 89 -8.31 17.39 -10.65
N GLU A 90 -7.61 17.84 -9.61
CA GLU A 90 -6.17 17.63 -9.44
C GLU A 90 -5.83 16.14 -9.45
N MET A 91 -6.54 15.33 -8.66
CA MET A 91 -6.35 13.88 -8.64
C MET A 91 -6.52 13.25 -10.03
N TYR A 92 -7.54 13.66 -10.79
CA TYR A 92 -7.74 13.14 -12.14
C TYR A 92 -6.59 13.50 -13.09
N VAL A 93 -6.09 14.74 -13.01
CA VAL A 93 -4.93 15.19 -13.80
C VAL A 93 -3.68 14.41 -13.42
N ASP A 94 -3.42 14.21 -12.13
CA ASP A 94 -2.28 13.43 -11.64
C ASP A 94 -2.34 11.97 -12.11
N MET A 95 -3.49 11.31 -11.95
CA MET A 95 -3.67 9.94 -12.43
C MET A 95 -3.47 9.83 -13.95
N ARG A 96 -3.91 10.84 -14.71
CA ARG A 96 -3.70 10.93 -16.16
C ARG A 96 -2.23 11.11 -16.52
N ARG A 97 -1.48 11.89 -15.76
CA ARG A 97 -0.03 12.08 -15.95
C ARG A 97 0.71 10.78 -15.70
N VAL A 98 0.49 10.14 -14.55
CA VAL A 98 1.13 8.87 -14.18
C VAL A 98 0.85 7.78 -15.22
N SER A 99 -0.39 7.68 -15.70
CA SER A 99 -0.74 6.71 -16.75
C SER A 99 -0.09 6.97 -18.12
N ARG A 100 0.43 8.18 -18.39
CA ARG A 100 1.20 8.47 -19.61
C ARG A 100 2.67 8.12 -19.45
N GLU A 101 3.19 8.27 -18.25
CA GLU A 101 4.60 8.00 -17.90
C GLU A 101 4.83 6.49 -17.71
N SER A 102 3.82 5.73 -17.29
CA SER A 102 3.90 4.27 -17.20
C SER A 102 3.67 3.60 -18.55
N GLU A 103 4.60 2.74 -18.98
CA GLU A 103 4.47 1.90 -20.19
C GLU A 103 3.23 0.97 -20.12
N ASP A 104 2.84 0.60 -18.90
CA ASP A 104 1.60 -0.10 -18.61
C ASP A 104 0.39 0.84 -18.71
N SER A 105 -0.22 0.85 -19.89
CA SER A 105 -1.41 1.62 -20.24
C SER A 105 -2.69 1.15 -19.52
N THR A 106 -2.72 1.21 -18.18
CA THR A 106 -4.01 1.20 -17.47
C THR A 106 -4.74 2.47 -17.86
N PHE A 107 -5.69 2.34 -18.79
CA PHE A 107 -6.37 3.46 -19.44
C PHE A 107 -7.01 4.39 -18.41
N ALA A 108 -6.39 5.54 -18.18
CA ALA A 108 -6.94 6.57 -17.30
C ALA A 108 -8.11 7.28 -17.98
N SER A 109 -9.29 6.67 -17.95
CA SER A 109 -10.53 7.26 -18.48
C SER A 109 -11.08 8.33 -17.53
N PRO A 110 -11.88 9.31 -18.01
CA PRO A 110 -12.78 10.09 -17.15
C PRO A 110 -13.67 9.21 -16.25
N ARG A 111 -13.89 7.94 -16.60
CA ARG A 111 -14.56 6.98 -15.73
C ARG A 111 -13.88 6.78 -14.38
N LEU A 112 -12.55 6.85 -14.30
CA LEU A 112 -11.84 6.73 -13.01
C LEU A 112 -12.26 7.82 -12.02
N LEU A 113 -12.46 9.05 -12.50
CA LEU A 113 -12.96 10.14 -11.67
C LEU A 113 -14.37 9.83 -11.15
N LEU A 114 -15.25 9.30 -12.01
CA LEU A 114 -16.59 8.86 -11.62
C LEU A 114 -16.53 7.69 -10.62
N SER A 115 -15.60 6.74 -10.79
CA SER A 115 -15.37 5.64 -9.86
C SER A 115 -14.99 6.15 -8.49
N VAL A 116 -14.07 7.12 -8.40
CA VAL A 116 -13.68 7.76 -7.13
C VAL A 116 -14.87 8.44 -6.48
N ILE A 117 -15.64 9.25 -7.22
CA ILE A 117 -16.85 9.90 -6.68
C ILE A 117 -17.86 8.87 -6.15
N ARG A 118 -18.08 7.77 -6.88
CA ARG A 118 -18.98 6.68 -6.46
C ARG A 118 -18.47 5.97 -5.19
N MET A 119 -17.17 5.76 -5.06
CA MET A 119 -16.58 5.19 -3.85
C MET A 119 -16.66 6.14 -2.65
N SER A 120 -16.30 7.42 -2.82
CA SER A 120 -16.38 8.42 -1.75
C SER A 120 -17.81 8.64 -1.26
N THR A 121 -18.80 8.65 -2.16
CA THR A 121 -20.22 8.70 -1.77
C THR A 121 -20.66 7.44 -1.02
N ALA A 122 -20.14 6.26 -1.38
CA ALA A 122 -20.39 5.02 -0.64
C ALA A 122 -19.76 5.03 0.76
N LEU A 123 -18.55 5.59 0.91
CA LEU A 123 -17.90 5.76 2.21
C LEU A 123 -18.68 6.75 3.10
N ALA A 124 -19.13 7.88 2.55
CA ALA A 124 -20.00 8.81 3.25
C ALA A 124 -21.33 8.16 3.71
N ARG A 125 -21.91 7.25 2.90
CA ARG A 125 -23.08 6.44 3.30
C ARG A 125 -22.78 5.54 4.49
N LEU A 126 -21.62 4.87 4.52
CA LEU A 126 -21.21 4.02 5.64
C LEU A 126 -21.02 4.83 6.94
N ARG A 127 -20.53 6.06 6.83
CA ARG A 127 -20.44 7.03 7.93
C ARG A 127 -21.80 7.64 8.34
N LEU A 128 -22.87 7.28 7.63
CA LEU A 128 -24.22 7.84 7.80
C LEU A 128 -24.29 9.36 7.60
N SER A 129 -23.36 9.93 6.82
CA SER A 129 -23.26 11.35 6.51
C SER A 129 -24.10 11.74 5.28
N ASN A 130 -24.54 12.99 5.24
CA ASN A 130 -25.21 13.58 4.07
C ASN A 130 -24.22 14.35 3.17
N VAL A 131 -22.96 14.49 3.58
CA VAL A 131 -21.92 15.21 2.84
C VAL A 131 -20.67 14.36 2.77
N VAL A 132 -20.06 14.31 1.57
CA VAL A 132 -18.76 13.68 1.32
C VAL A 132 -17.65 14.58 1.87
N MET A 133 -16.67 14.00 2.56
CA MET A 133 -15.52 14.73 3.14
C MET A 133 -14.24 14.43 2.35
N SER A 134 -13.18 15.23 2.57
CA SER A 134 -11.86 14.99 1.94
C SER A 134 -11.32 13.59 2.25
N ASP A 135 -11.46 13.12 3.49
CA ASP A 135 -11.03 11.79 3.92
C ASP A 135 -11.69 10.66 3.10
N ASP A 136 -12.97 10.83 2.71
CA ASP A 136 -13.70 9.86 1.87
C ASP A 136 -13.11 9.79 0.44
N ILE A 137 -12.52 10.88 -0.04
CA ILE A 137 -11.82 10.94 -1.33
C ILE A 137 -10.45 10.29 -1.22
N GLU A 138 -9.69 10.62 -0.17
CA GLU A 138 -8.37 10.05 0.07
C GLU A 138 -8.42 8.52 0.20
N GLU A 139 -9.40 8.00 0.94
CA GLU A 139 -9.58 6.56 1.09
C GLU A 139 -10.00 5.89 -0.24
N ALA A 140 -10.85 6.54 -1.04
CA ALA A 140 -11.21 6.05 -2.37
C ALA A 140 -10.01 5.99 -3.33
N ILE A 141 -9.13 6.99 -3.29
CA ILE A 141 -7.87 7.01 -4.04
C ILE A 141 -6.96 5.89 -3.57
N ARG A 142 -6.82 5.71 -2.25
CA ARG A 142 -6.02 4.63 -1.66
C ARG A 142 -6.48 3.25 -2.11
N LEU A 143 -7.79 3.02 -2.19
CA LEU A 143 -8.38 1.77 -2.70
C LEU A 143 -8.10 1.56 -4.20
N MET A 144 -8.21 2.62 -5.00
CA MET A 144 -7.87 2.57 -6.42
C MET A 144 -6.39 2.24 -6.65
N GLN A 145 -5.50 2.84 -5.86
CA GLN A 145 -4.06 2.56 -5.94
C GLN A 145 -3.77 1.11 -5.54
N ALA A 146 -4.31 0.65 -4.41
CA ALA A 146 -4.13 -0.74 -3.96
C ALA A 146 -4.65 -1.76 -4.97
N SER A 147 -5.74 -1.44 -5.67
CA SER A 147 -6.26 -2.25 -6.78
C SER A 147 -5.26 -2.31 -7.94
N LYS A 148 -4.66 -1.19 -8.35
CA LYS A 148 -3.60 -1.18 -9.38
C LYS A 148 -2.36 -1.95 -8.94
N ASP A 149 -1.92 -1.78 -7.70
CA ASP A 149 -0.75 -2.46 -7.15
C ASP A 149 -0.95 -3.98 -7.10
N SER A 150 -2.21 -4.44 -6.93
CA SER A 150 -2.54 -5.87 -6.99
C SER A 150 -2.30 -6.49 -8.38
N LEU A 151 -2.42 -5.69 -9.45
CA LEU A 151 -2.18 -6.12 -10.82
C LEU A 151 -0.69 -6.16 -11.18
N ARG A 152 0.18 -5.56 -10.35
CA ARG A 152 1.63 -5.49 -10.56
C ARG A 152 2.39 -6.20 -9.43
N PRO A 153 2.27 -7.54 -9.31
CA PRO A 153 2.91 -8.28 -8.25
C PRO A 153 4.44 -8.24 -8.28
N GLU A 154 5.04 -7.88 -9.43
CA GLU A 154 6.49 -7.78 -9.67
C GLU A 154 7.07 -6.46 -9.09
N MET A 155 6.29 -5.38 -9.09
CA MET A 155 6.74 -4.09 -8.57
C MET A 155 6.82 -4.03 -7.04
N LYS A 156 6.23 -4.98 -6.28
CA LYS A 156 6.36 -4.99 -4.81
C LYS A 156 7.78 -5.30 -4.32
N GLN A 157 8.58 -6.03 -5.09
CA GLN A 157 10.01 -6.20 -4.79
C GLN A 157 10.83 -4.97 -5.18
N GLN A 158 10.37 -4.21 -6.18
CA GLN A 158 11.11 -3.09 -6.74
C GLN A 158 10.73 -1.74 -6.13
N GLU A 159 9.49 -1.51 -5.68
CA GLU A 159 9.07 -0.29 -4.99
C GLU A 159 9.73 -0.13 -3.62
N MET A 160 10.08 -1.21 -2.93
CA MET A 160 10.95 -1.13 -1.77
C MET A 160 12.34 -0.57 -2.14
N PHE A 161 12.79 -0.80 -3.37
CA PHE A 161 14.04 -0.26 -3.93
C PHE A 161 13.87 1.17 -4.52
N VAL A 162 12.72 1.48 -5.14
CA VAL A 162 12.43 2.81 -5.73
C VAL A 162 12.08 3.85 -4.67
N VAL A 163 11.39 3.48 -3.58
CA VAL A 163 11.13 4.40 -2.45
C VAL A 163 12.46 4.81 -1.78
N ILE A 164 13.46 3.93 -1.76
CA ILE A 164 14.83 4.25 -1.31
C ILE A 164 15.51 5.27 -2.22
N PHE A 165 15.20 5.28 -3.52
CA PHE A 165 15.79 6.14 -4.54
C PHE A 165 15.06 7.50 -4.70
N LEU A 166 13.72 7.53 -4.64
CA LEU A 166 12.92 8.77 -4.73
C LEU A 166 13.03 9.65 -3.47
N LEU A 167 13.39 9.08 -2.32
CA LEU A 167 13.76 9.87 -1.13
C LEU A 167 15.05 10.69 -1.33
N ALA A 168 15.83 10.45 -2.39
CA ALA A 168 17.04 11.20 -2.69
C ALA A 168 16.81 12.48 -3.51
N LEU A 169 15.60 12.73 -4.04
CA LEU A 169 15.33 13.88 -4.90
C LEU A 169 13.99 14.54 -4.53
N ASN A 170 14.02 15.38 -3.49
CA ASN A 170 13.05 16.45 -3.21
C ASN A 170 11.56 16.13 -3.46
N CYS A 171 10.87 15.51 -2.49
CA CYS A 171 9.40 15.58 -2.43
C CYS A 171 8.83 15.59 -1.00
N ASN A 172 7.67 16.23 -0.90
CA ASN A 172 7.01 16.84 0.26
C ASN A 172 6.84 15.96 1.53
N TYR A 173 7.00 16.58 2.70
CA TYR A 173 6.98 15.99 4.06
C TYR A 173 5.72 15.16 4.42
N LEU A 174 4.61 15.31 3.71
CA LEU A 174 3.34 14.65 4.04
C LEU A 174 3.32 13.15 3.66
N CYS A 175 3.99 12.75 2.58
CA CYS A 175 4.08 11.34 2.17
C CYS A 175 5.03 10.54 3.08
N MET A 176 6.06 11.21 3.62
CA MET A 176 7.01 10.63 4.58
C MET A 176 6.32 10.20 5.89
N LEU A 177 5.40 11.01 6.42
CA LEU A 177 4.67 10.72 7.66
C LEU A 177 3.71 9.52 7.53
N TYR A 178 3.02 9.40 6.39
CA TYR A 178 2.12 8.27 6.14
C TYR A 178 2.88 6.95 5.99
N ALA A 179 4.02 6.94 5.29
CA ALA A 179 4.85 5.76 5.13
C ALA A 179 5.58 5.34 6.43
N TYR A 180 6.02 6.30 7.25
CA TYR A 180 6.70 6.03 8.54
C TYR A 180 5.81 5.24 9.52
N SER A 181 4.50 5.51 9.53
CA SER A 181 3.56 4.89 10.47
C SER A 181 3.29 3.39 10.23
N ARG A 182 3.63 2.86 9.05
CA ARG A 182 3.41 1.46 8.66
C ARG A 182 4.68 0.62 8.53
N GLN A 183 5.86 1.19 8.81
CA GLN A 183 7.13 0.49 8.68
C GLN A 183 7.33 -0.54 9.79
N SER A 184 7.87 -1.70 9.42
CA SER A 184 8.28 -2.72 10.39
C SER A 184 9.36 -2.12 11.31
N PRO A 185 9.55 -2.63 12.55
CA PRO A 185 10.58 -2.10 13.44
C PRO A 185 11.99 -2.16 12.83
N VAL A 186 12.24 -3.09 11.92
CA VAL A 186 13.47 -3.26 11.14
C VAL A 186 13.65 -2.11 10.14
N ASP A 187 12.61 -1.79 9.37
CA ASP A 187 12.64 -0.69 8.39
C ASP A 187 12.83 0.67 9.09
N ARG A 188 12.22 0.84 10.27
CA ARG A 188 12.40 2.03 11.10
C ARG A 188 13.85 2.16 11.58
N ALA A 189 14.49 1.05 11.99
CA ALA A 189 15.89 1.05 12.40
C ALA A 189 16.82 1.46 11.24
N PHE A 190 16.56 0.91 10.05
CA PHE A 190 17.33 1.25 8.85
C PHE A 190 17.20 2.72 8.44
N ALA A 191 16.00 3.30 8.56
CA ALA A 191 15.78 4.72 8.28
C ALA A 191 16.62 5.62 9.22
N ILE A 192 16.72 5.26 10.50
CA ILE A 192 17.52 5.98 11.50
C ILE A 192 19.01 5.89 11.19
N LEU A 193 19.50 4.70 10.81
CA LEU A 193 20.89 4.52 10.39
C LEU A 193 21.24 5.41 9.19
N ARG A 194 20.34 5.49 8.21
CA ARG A 194 20.53 6.35 7.03
C ARG A 194 20.57 7.83 7.39
N GLU A 195 19.70 8.28 8.28
CA GLU A 195 19.69 9.67 8.78
C GLU A 195 21.01 10.02 9.50
N LEU A 196 21.52 9.12 10.33
CA LEU A 196 22.82 9.31 10.98
C LEU A 196 23.95 9.41 9.95
N SER A 197 23.91 8.60 8.89
CA SER A 197 24.92 8.63 7.82
C SER A 197 24.86 9.90 6.97
N LEU A 198 23.72 10.58 6.90
CA LEU A 198 23.60 11.87 6.20
C LEU A 198 24.13 13.01 7.06
N SER A 199 24.05 12.89 8.38
CA SER A 199 24.54 13.89 9.33
C SER A 199 26.05 13.85 9.56
N THR A 200 26.68 12.69 9.31
CA THR A 200 28.09 12.41 9.60
C THR A 200 28.72 11.70 8.40
N ASP A 201 29.79 12.28 7.83
CA ASP A 201 30.52 11.71 6.67
C ASP A 201 31.37 10.46 7.04
N ASP A 202 31.48 10.20 8.34
CA ASP A 202 32.27 9.12 8.94
C ASP A 202 31.42 7.88 9.31
N ALA A 203 32.11 6.75 9.51
CA ALA A 203 31.47 5.49 9.89
C ALA A 203 30.70 5.58 11.22
N ILE A 204 29.47 5.06 11.24
CA ILE A 204 28.61 5.11 12.42
C ILE A 204 29.03 4.03 13.41
N SER A 205 29.29 4.39 14.67
CA SER A 205 29.55 3.39 15.71
C SER A 205 28.26 2.67 16.11
N LEU A 206 28.33 1.36 16.39
CA LEU A 206 27.16 0.59 16.83
C LEU A 206 26.50 1.19 18.09
N GLN A 207 27.28 1.74 19.01
CA GLN A 207 26.77 2.38 20.23
C GLN A 207 25.93 3.62 19.92
N THR A 208 26.41 4.49 19.02
CA THR A 208 25.66 5.68 18.59
C THR A 208 24.34 5.31 17.89
N ALA A 209 24.34 4.22 17.10
CA ALA A 209 23.14 3.71 16.44
C ALA A 209 22.09 3.20 17.44
N ILE A 210 22.51 2.47 18.47
CA ILE A 210 21.63 1.97 19.54
C ILE A 210 20.98 3.14 20.29
N GLU A 211 21.76 4.16 20.66
CA GLU A 211 21.25 5.34 21.35
C GLU A 211 20.25 6.15 20.51
N ALA A 212 20.47 6.27 19.21
CA ALA A 212 19.54 6.93 18.30
C ALA A 212 18.24 6.13 18.11
N CYS A 213 18.34 4.81 18.01
CA CYS A 213 17.18 3.92 17.92
C CYS A 213 16.35 3.95 19.20
N ALA A 214 17.00 3.93 20.37
CA ALA A 214 16.34 4.03 21.66
C ALA A 214 15.57 5.34 21.82
N ARG A 215 16.14 6.49 21.41
CA ARG A 215 15.46 7.79 21.41
C ARG A 215 14.20 7.83 20.54
N LYS A 216 14.17 7.06 19.45
CA LYS A 216 13.03 6.97 18.51
C LYS A 216 12.13 5.76 18.75
N GLY A 217 12.31 5.04 19.88
CA GLY A 217 11.43 3.95 20.30
C GLY A 217 11.58 2.65 19.51
N VAL A 218 12.75 2.37 18.95
CA VAL A 218 13.09 1.14 18.22
C VAL A 218 13.94 0.24 19.12
N SER A 219 13.63 -1.06 19.19
CA SER A 219 14.36 -2.02 20.03
C SER A 219 15.74 -2.37 19.45
N GLU A 220 16.69 -2.71 20.33
CA GLU A 220 18.04 -3.13 19.92
C GLU A 220 18.02 -4.37 19.01
N GLN A 221 17.11 -5.32 19.29
CA GLN A 221 16.91 -6.50 18.45
C GLN A 221 16.52 -6.14 17.01
N ALA A 222 15.62 -5.17 16.84
CA ALA A 222 15.21 -4.71 15.51
C ALA A 222 16.35 -4.02 14.75
N LEU A 223 17.24 -3.34 15.44
CA LEU A 223 18.46 -2.76 14.85
C LEU A 223 19.43 -3.85 14.39
N GLN A 224 19.67 -4.87 15.22
CA GLN A 224 20.53 -6.00 14.85
C GLN A 224 19.97 -6.78 13.66
N ASP A 225 18.66 -6.99 13.62
CA ASP A 225 17.98 -7.64 12.51
C ASP A 225 18.07 -6.80 11.22
N ALA A 226 17.94 -5.48 11.33
CA ALA A 226 18.14 -4.57 10.20
C ALA A 226 19.56 -4.64 9.64
N ILE A 227 20.58 -4.60 10.51
CA ILE A 227 21.97 -4.70 10.09
C ILE A 227 22.20 -6.02 9.35
N LYS A 228 21.75 -7.16 9.89
CA LYS A 228 21.91 -8.48 9.26
C LYS A 228 21.24 -8.55 7.88
N VAL A 229 20.02 -8.05 7.77
CA VAL A 229 19.26 -8.07 6.51
C VAL A 229 19.95 -7.19 5.46
N HIS A 230 20.40 -6.00 5.83
CA HIS A 230 21.00 -5.05 4.89
C HIS A 230 22.48 -5.33 4.58
N GLU A 231 23.20 -6.03 5.45
CA GLU A 231 24.52 -6.60 5.19
C GLU A 231 24.44 -7.75 4.18
N ALA A 232 23.47 -8.66 4.35
CA ALA A 232 23.22 -9.75 3.39
C ALA A 232 22.86 -9.24 1.99
N ASN A 233 22.25 -8.05 1.90
CA ASN A 233 21.90 -7.38 0.66
C ASN A 233 23.01 -6.46 0.10
N GLY A 234 24.16 -6.37 0.78
CA GLY A 234 25.31 -5.57 0.33
C GLY A 234 25.12 -4.04 0.43
N VAL A 235 24.10 -3.58 1.16
CA VAL A 235 23.78 -2.15 1.33
C VAL A 235 24.61 -1.53 2.48
N ILE A 236 24.93 -2.33 3.49
CA ILE A 236 25.69 -1.95 4.67
C ILE A 236 26.90 -2.87 4.80
N VAL A 237 28.04 -2.29 5.18
CA VAL A 237 29.26 -3.01 5.55
C VAL A 237 29.58 -2.72 7.01
N VAL A 238 29.74 -3.77 7.81
CA VAL A 238 30.16 -3.68 9.20
C VAL A 238 31.63 -4.06 9.29
N ASP A 239 32.46 -3.12 9.76
CA ASP A 239 33.89 -3.37 9.97
C ASP A 239 34.12 -4.23 11.23
N ALA A 240 35.30 -4.87 11.33
CA ALA A 240 35.71 -5.68 12.49
C ALA A 240 35.68 -4.89 13.82
N GLN A 241 35.68 -3.56 13.74
CA GLN A 241 35.53 -2.64 14.87
C GLN A 241 34.06 -2.26 15.20
N GLN A 242 33.06 -2.97 14.68
CA GLN A 242 31.63 -2.68 14.87
C GLN A 242 31.23 -1.27 14.40
N LYS A 243 31.84 -0.83 13.28
CA LYS A 243 31.51 0.43 12.61
C LYS A 243 30.69 0.13 11.35
N ILE A 244 29.57 0.81 11.22
CA ILE A 244 28.59 0.66 10.15
C ILE A 244 28.91 1.70 9.07
N ARG A 245 29.14 1.24 7.84
CA ARG A 245 29.28 2.08 6.66
C ARG A 245 28.24 1.69 5.62
N PHE A 246 27.66 2.67 4.95
CA PHE A 246 26.81 2.42 3.78
C PHE A 246 27.71 2.18 2.56
N ALA A 247 27.47 1.08 1.84
CA ALA A 247 28.15 0.82 0.58
C ALA A 247 27.64 1.83 -0.46
N MET A 248 28.47 2.81 -0.82
CA MET A 248 28.19 3.71 -1.94
C MET A 248 28.31 2.92 -3.25
N ASN A 249 27.23 2.90 -4.04
CA ASN A 249 27.34 2.73 -5.50
C ASN A 249 27.54 4.11 -6.12
#